data_AF-A0A350CMB8-F1
#
_entry.id   AF-A0A350CMB8-F1
#
_cell.length_a   1.000
_cell.length_b   1.000
_cell.length_c   1.000
_cell.angle_alpha   90.00
_cell.angle_beta   90.00
_cell.angle_gamma   90.00
#
_symmetry.space_group_name_H-M   'P 1'
#
loop_
_entity.id
_entity.type
_entity.pdbx_description
1 polymer ?
#
loop_
_entity_poly.entity_id
_entity_poly.type
_entity_poly.pdbx_seq_one_letter_code
_entity_poly.pdbx_strand_id
1 'polypeptide(L)'
;MKIAGGTLAAAGLGLNIATAAASEEFGWSRANASALVGQAFWLNHPEFGALAVTLVSLQEAVLKKPDPRLDQFSLIFHAPPAPAMAEGTYDFDHPALGRFALHLTPAGGNGDHASYRSDFTLLN
;
A
#
# COMPACT_ATOMS: atom_id res chain seq x y z
N MET A 1 -8.05 18.81 -47.21
CA MET A 1 -9.46 19.20 -46.99
C MET A 1 -10.28 17.92 -46.86
N LYS A 2 -11.07 17.81 -45.78
CA LYS A 2 -12.28 16.98 -45.63
C LYS A 2 -12.16 15.49 -45.22
N ILE A 3 -12.25 15.34 -43.90
CA ILE A 3 -12.86 14.31 -43.05
C ILE A 3 -14.03 13.51 -43.67
N ALA A 4 -14.04 12.19 -43.42
CA ALA A 4 -15.22 11.36 -43.13
C ALA A 4 -14.70 10.15 -42.32
N GLY A 5 -15.05 9.88 -41.06
CA GLY A 5 -16.31 10.11 -40.37
C GLY A 5 -17.04 8.78 -40.24
N GLY A 6 -16.52 7.88 -39.39
CA GLY A 6 -17.10 6.56 -39.15
C GLY A 6 -17.17 6.29 -37.65
N THR A 7 -18.26 6.71 -37.04
CA THR A 7 -18.62 6.49 -35.63
C THR A 7 -18.90 5.02 -35.39
N LEU A 8 -18.06 4.35 -34.59
CA LEU A 8 -18.43 3.08 -33.96
C LEU A 8 -18.94 3.39 -32.54
N ALA A 9 -20.26 3.54 -32.44
CA ALA A 9 -20.96 3.51 -31.17
C ALA A 9 -21.04 2.04 -30.71
N ALA A 10 -20.22 1.68 -29.71
CA ALA A 10 -20.41 0.46 -28.94
C ALA A 10 -21.10 0.85 -27.63
N ALA A 11 -22.42 0.66 -27.59
CA ALA A 11 -23.21 0.69 -26.37
C ALA A 11 -23.18 -0.70 -25.72
N GLY A 12 -22.95 -0.73 -24.40
CA GLY A 12 -23.33 -1.85 -23.54
C GLY A 12 -22.19 -2.73 -23.05
N LEU A 13 -22.19 -2.92 -21.72
CA LEU A 13 -21.35 -3.80 -20.90
C LEU A 13 -19.98 -3.20 -20.55
N GLY A 14 -19.98 -2.51 -19.41
CA GLY A 14 -18.82 -1.90 -18.78
C GLY A 14 -17.71 -2.91 -18.54
N LEU A 15 -16.74 -2.90 -19.44
CA LEU A 15 -15.39 -3.36 -19.18
C LEU A 15 -14.77 -2.32 -18.24
N ASN A 16 -14.98 -2.49 -16.92
CA ASN A 16 -14.01 -2.02 -15.95
C ASN A 16 -12.74 -2.84 -16.15
N ILE A 17 -12.06 -2.64 -17.28
CA ILE A 17 -10.63 -2.85 -17.31
C ILE A 17 -10.05 -1.71 -16.48
N ALA A 18 -10.07 -1.90 -15.16
CA ALA A 18 -9.05 -1.31 -14.33
C ALA A 18 -7.75 -1.89 -14.90
N THR A 19 -7.19 -1.20 -15.89
CA THR A 19 -5.76 -1.29 -16.20
C THR A 19 -5.09 -0.86 -14.91
N ALA A 20 -4.92 -1.81 -13.99
CA ALA A 20 -3.88 -1.75 -13.00
C ALA A 20 -2.62 -1.64 -13.84
N ALA A 21 -2.19 -0.41 -14.08
CA ALA A 21 -0.89 -0.14 -14.63
C ALA A 21 0.06 -0.99 -13.79
N ALA A 22 0.68 -1.97 -14.43
CA ALA A 22 1.82 -2.68 -13.89
C ALA A 22 2.84 -1.58 -13.60
N SER A 23 2.76 -1.08 -12.38
CA SER A 23 3.61 -0.04 -11.85
C SER A 23 4.95 -0.73 -11.74
N GLU A 24 5.99 -0.13 -12.32
CA GLU A 24 7.38 -0.56 -12.09
C GLU A 24 7.47 -1.05 -10.65
N GLU A 25 7.72 -2.35 -10.45
CA GLU A 25 7.64 -2.99 -9.14
C GLU A 25 8.40 -2.08 -8.18
N PHE A 26 7.66 -1.37 -7.32
CA PHE A 26 8.29 -0.35 -6.49
C PHE A 26 9.37 -1.07 -5.72
N GLY A 27 10.62 -0.69 -5.95
CA GLY A 27 11.77 -1.25 -5.29
C GLY A 27 11.69 -0.86 -3.83
N TRP A 28 10.94 -1.63 -3.04
CA TRP A 28 10.89 -1.49 -1.61
C TRP A 28 12.34 -1.49 -1.13
N SER A 29 12.72 -0.41 -0.48
CA SER A 29 14.01 -0.23 0.17
C SER A 29 13.76 0.73 1.32
N ARG A 30 14.58 0.65 2.36
CA ARG A 30 14.45 1.56 3.50
C ARG A 30 14.48 3.04 3.09
N ALA A 31 15.29 3.41 2.09
CA ALA A 31 15.39 4.78 1.60
C ALA A 31 14.12 5.24 0.87
N ASN A 32 13.52 4.38 0.05
CA ASN A 32 12.29 4.72 -0.66
C ASN A 32 11.09 4.73 0.29
N ALA A 33 11.05 3.78 1.24
CA ALA A 33 9.99 3.71 2.23
C ALA A 33 10.04 4.88 3.23
N SER A 34 11.22 5.35 3.61
CA SER A 34 11.35 6.53 4.47
C SER A 34 10.86 7.81 3.79
N ALA A 35 11.01 7.93 2.47
CA ALA A 35 10.49 9.06 1.69
C ALA A 35 8.95 9.13 1.68
N LEU A 36 8.28 8.01 1.94
CA LEU A 36 6.83 7.91 2.00
C LEU A 36 6.25 8.18 3.41
N VAL A 37 7.12 8.37 4.42
CA VAL A 37 6.66 8.66 5.79
C VAL A 37 5.93 10.00 5.81
N GLY A 38 4.75 9.99 6.42
CA GLY A 38 3.79 11.09 6.44
C GLY A 38 2.77 11.05 5.29
N GLN A 39 2.90 10.14 4.32
CA GLN A 39 1.95 10.00 3.24
C GLN A 39 0.77 9.10 3.61
N ALA A 40 -0.40 9.42 3.04
CA ALA A 40 -1.61 8.63 3.16
C ALA A 40 -1.70 7.61 2.02
N PHE A 41 -2.15 6.42 2.38
CA PHE A 41 -2.35 5.27 1.52
C PHE A 41 -3.80 4.83 1.61
N TRP A 42 -4.33 4.29 0.52
CA TRP A 42 -5.68 3.75 0.49
C TRP A 42 -5.64 2.24 0.62
N LEU A 43 -6.01 1.74 1.78
CA LEU A 43 -6.12 0.30 2.06
C LEU A 43 -7.52 -0.18 1.66
N ASN A 44 -7.59 -1.09 0.70
CA ASN A 44 -8.83 -1.71 0.26
C ASN A 44 -9.18 -2.88 1.19
N HIS A 45 -10.09 -2.63 2.13
CA HIS A 45 -10.62 -3.68 2.99
C HIS A 45 -11.78 -4.39 2.27
N PRO A 46 -11.81 -5.74 2.24
CA PRO A 46 -12.85 -6.49 1.54
C PRO A 46 -14.26 -6.20 2.07
N GLU A 47 -14.40 -5.97 3.38
CA GLU A 47 -15.70 -5.72 4.02
C GLU A 47 -16.08 -4.24 4.14
N PHE A 48 -15.10 -3.34 4.31
CA PHE A 48 -15.35 -1.93 4.67
C PHE A 48 -15.03 -0.95 3.53
N GLY A 49 -14.46 -1.44 2.41
CA GLY A 49 -14.04 -0.61 1.30
C GLY A 49 -12.68 0.05 1.55
N ALA A 50 -12.41 1.17 0.88
CA ALA A 50 -11.13 1.86 0.98
C ALA A 50 -11.02 2.69 2.28
N LEU A 51 -10.03 2.37 3.10
CA LEU A 51 -9.65 3.12 4.31
C LEU A 51 -8.38 3.91 4.06
N ALA A 52 -8.38 5.18 4.47
CA ALA A 52 -7.16 5.97 4.50
C ALA A 52 -6.30 5.54 5.69
N VAL A 53 -5.07 5.13 5.42
CA VAL A 53 -4.05 4.81 6.44
C VAL A 53 -2.80 5.63 6.17
N THR A 54 -2.16 6.13 7.21
CA THR A 54 -0.98 7.01 7.07
C THR A 54 0.26 6.27 7.52
N LEU A 55 1.31 6.25 6.70
CA LEU A 55 2.61 5.74 7.13
C LEU A 55 3.21 6.76 8.09
N VAL A 56 3.32 6.44 9.38
CA VAL A 56 3.81 7.40 10.39
C VAL A 56 5.27 7.22 10.73
N SER A 57 5.80 6.02 10.56
CA SER A 57 7.19 5.73 10.92
C SER A 57 7.71 4.49 10.24
N LEU A 58 9.02 4.43 10.11
CA LEU A 58 9.77 3.24 9.74
C LEU A 58 10.63 2.85 10.94
N GLN A 59 10.51 1.60 11.39
CA GLN A 59 11.30 1.02 12.45
C GLN A 59 12.32 0.06 11.85
N GLU A 60 13.57 0.13 12.29
CA GLU A 60 14.58 -0.85 11.89
C GLU A 60 14.37 -2.14 12.70
N ALA A 61 14.51 -3.29 12.05
CA ALA A 61 14.42 -4.56 12.75
C ALA A 61 15.60 -4.69 13.71
N VAL A 62 15.34 -4.65 15.02
CA VAL A 62 16.36 -4.87 16.05
C VAL A 62 16.67 -6.36 16.14
N LEU A 63 17.45 -6.87 15.19
CA LEU A 63 17.95 -8.23 15.24
C LEU A 63 19.18 -8.31 16.13
N LYS A 64 19.27 -9.39 16.93
CA LYS A 64 20.46 -9.69 17.74
C LYS A 64 21.73 -9.87 16.88
N LYS A 65 21.58 -10.20 15.60
CA LYS A 65 22.66 -10.29 14.62
C LYS A 65 22.16 -9.78 13.27
N PRO A 66 22.34 -8.49 12.97
CA PRO A 66 21.99 -7.96 11.65
C PRO A 66 22.90 -8.61 10.61
N ASP A 67 22.33 -9.10 9.52
CA ASP A 67 23.08 -9.52 8.34
C ASP A 67 23.23 -8.30 7.41
N PRO A 68 24.44 -7.84 7.08
CA PRO A 68 24.64 -6.67 6.24
C PRO A 68 24.14 -6.85 4.79
N ARG A 69 23.78 -8.08 4.40
CA ARG A 69 23.18 -8.41 3.10
C ARG A 69 21.65 -8.36 3.13
N LEU A 70 21.04 -8.18 4.32
CA LEU A 70 19.59 -8.12 4.48
C LEU A 70 19.18 -6.73 4.97
N ASP A 71 18.33 -6.06 4.21
CA ASP A 71 17.67 -4.83 4.64
C ASP A 71 16.33 -5.20 5.29
N GLN A 72 16.29 -5.10 6.62
CA GLN A 72 15.13 -5.49 7.42
C GLN A 72 14.58 -4.30 8.18
N PHE A 73 13.33 -3.96 7.86
CA PHE A 73 12.63 -2.84 8.46
C PHE A 73 11.14 -3.12 8.52
N SER A 74 10.47 -2.39 9.39
CA SER A 74 9.04 -2.48 9.61
C SER A 74 8.42 -1.12 9.37
N LEU A 75 7.34 -1.08 8.61
CA LEU A 75 6.55 0.13 8.39
C LEU A 75 5.42 0.19 9.39
N ILE A 76 5.25 1.35 10.03
CA ILE A 76 4.18 1.60 11.01
C ILE A 76 3.14 2.50 10.38
N PHE A 77 1.94 1.96 10.19
CA PHE A 77 0.78 2.66 9.66
C PHE A 77 -0.19 3.00 10.78
N HIS A 78 -0.77 4.19 10.74
CA HIS A 78 -1.92 4.56 11.56
C HIS A 78 -3.17 4.55 10.71
N ALA A 79 -4.19 3.86 11.19
CA ALA A 79 -5.52 3.85 10.61
C ALA A 79 -6.54 4.40 11.61
N PRO A 80 -7.76 4.71 11.16
CA PRO A 80 -8.88 4.94 12.05
C PRO A 80 -9.00 3.81 13.10
N PRO A 81 -9.40 4.13 14.34
CA PRO A 81 -9.47 3.16 15.43
C PRO A 81 -10.58 2.13 15.22
N ALA A 82 -11.55 2.44 14.36
CA ALA A 82 -12.58 1.51 13.90
C ALA A 82 -12.83 1.70 12.39
N PRO A 83 -13.02 0.61 11.63
CA PRO A 83 -12.93 -0.79 12.05
C PRO A 83 -11.49 -1.22 12.39
N ALA A 84 -11.35 -2.10 13.39
CA ALA A 84 -10.08 -2.75 13.68
C ALA A 84 -9.82 -3.84 12.62
N MET A 85 -8.66 -3.78 12.00
CA MET A 85 -8.25 -4.74 10.97
C MET A 85 -7.57 -5.93 11.62
N ALA A 86 -7.89 -7.12 11.13
CA ALA A 86 -7.18 -8.33 11.53
C ALA A 86 -5.77 -8.34 10.95
N GLU A 87 -4.91 -9.22 11.47
CA GLU A 87 -3.67 -9.53 10.78
C GLU A 87 -3.98 -10.18 9.42
N GLY A 88 -3.34 -9.70 8.36
CA GLY A 88 -3.54 -10.24 7.03
C GLY A 88 -2.92 -9.40 5.94
N THR A 89 -2.99 -9.93 4.71
CA THR A 89 -2.56 -9.21 3.51
C THR A 89 -3.70 -8.37 2.97
N TYR A 90 -3.44 -7.07 2.78
CA TYR A 90 -4.41 -6.10 2.26
C TYR A 90 -3.86 -5.41 1.01
N ASP A 91 -4.75 -5.09 0.07
CA ASP A 91 -4.41 -4.31 -1.13
C ASP A 91 -4.36 -2.83 -0.79
N PHE A 92 -3.22 -2.20 -1.06
CA PHE A 92 -2.98 -0.78 -0.93
C PHE A 92 -2.96 -0.12 -2.30
N ASP A 93 -3.39 1.13 -2.34
CA ASP A 93 -3.34 2.00 -3.50
C ASP A 93 -2.66 3.31 -3.12
N HIS A 94 -1.64 3.69 -3.88
CA HIS A 94 -0.91 4.93 -3.71
C HIS A 94 -0.60 5.57 -5.06
N PRO A 95 -0.78 6.89 -5.24
CA PRO A 95 -0.61 7.54 -6.55
C PRO A 95 0.80 7.39 -7.15
N ALA A 96 1.84 7.28 -6.32
CA ALA A 96 3.21 7.11 -6.79
C ALA A 96 3.65 5.64 -6.97
N LEU A 97 3.00 4.70 -6.28
CA LEU A 97 3.40 3.28 -6.26
C LEU A 97 2.45 2.39 -7.06
N GLY A 98 1.28 2.92 -7.42
CA GLY A 98 0.16 2.16 -7.91
C GLY A 98 -0.46 1.27 -6.84
N ARG A 99 -0.91 0.10 -7.26
CA ARG A 99 -1.58 -0.89 -6.41
C ARG A 99 -0.63 -2.01 -6.03
N PHE A 100 -0.56 -2.34 -4.75
CA PHE A 100 0.33 -3.36 -4.21
C PHE A 100 -0.28 -3.97 -2.94
N ALA A 101 0.12 -5.18 -2.56
CA ALA A 101 -0.39 -5.84 -1.36
C ALA A 101 0.65 -5.84 -0.24
N LEU A 102 0.24 -5.50 0.98
CA LEU A 102 1.09 -5.55 2.18
C LEU A 102 0.48 -6.44 3.26
N HIS A 103 1.33 -7.19 3.96
CA HIS A 103 0.91 -7.91 5.16
C HIS A 103 0.94 -6.98 6.37
N LEU A 104 -0.24 -6.71 6.94
CA LEU A 104 -0.38 -5.91 8.14
C LEU A 104 -0.58 -6.79 9.36
N THR A 105 0.11 -6.44 10.43
CA THR A 105 -0.06 -7.01 11.76
C THR A 105 -0.51 -5.91 12.72
N PRO A 106 -1.57 -6.10 13.52
CA PRO A 106 -1.95 -5.16 14.55
C PRO A 106 -0.79 -4.90 15.52
N ALA A 107 -0.42 -3.63 15.70
CA ALA A 107 0.67 -3.18 16.56
C ALA A 107 0.17 -2.45 17.81
N GLY A 108 -1.14 -2.51 18.08
CA GLY A 108 -1.81 -1.79 19.16
C GLY A 108 -2.44 -0.48 18.68
N GLY A 109 -2.67 0.45 19.59
CA GLY A 109 -3.30 1.74 19.31
C GLY A 109 -3.63 2.46 20.60
N ASN A 110 -4.00 3.74 20.53
CA ASN A 110 -4.25 4.58 21.70
C ASN A 110 -5.69 5.11 21.79
N GLY A 111 -6.65 4.48 21.09
CA GLY A 111 -8.06 4.88 21.06
C GLY A 111 -8.37 5.97 20.02
N ASP A 112 -7.42 6.87 19.74
CA ASP A 112 -7.51 7.84 18.64
C ASP A 112 -7.16 7.24 17.28
N HIS A 113 -6.27 6.25 17.27
CA HIS A 113 -5.88 5.49 16.08
C HIS A 113 -5.56 4.04 16.42
N ALA A 114 -5.64 3.19 15.40
CA ALA A 114 -5.08 1.85 15.43
C ALA A 114 -3.76 1.84 14.66
N SER A 115 -2.72 1.27 15.26
CA SER A 115 -1.39 1.13 14.67
C SER A 115 -1.23 -0.26 14.08
N TYR A 116 -0.66 -0.33 12.88
CA TYR A 116 -0.40 -1.57 12.15
C TYR A 116 1.04 -1.59 11.70
N ARG A 117 1.64 -2.78 11.68
CA ARG A 117 3.01 -3.00 11.25
C ARG A 117 3.04 -3.86 10.00
N SER A 118 3.89 -3.50 9.03
CA SER A 118 4.26 -4.35 7.91
C SER A 118 5.74 -4.62 7.96
N ASP A 119 6.14 -5.88 8.05
CA ASP A 119 7.53 -6.29 8.18
C ASP A 119 8.12 -6.63 6.80
N PHE A 120 9.29 -6.06 6.49
CA PHE A 120 10.01 -6.29 5.24
C PHE A 120 11.36 -6.94 5.53
N THR A 121 11.72 -7.89 4.67
CA THR A 121 13.05 -8.50 4.65
C THR A 121 13.47 -8.62 3.20
N LEU A 122 14.43 -7.79 2.81
CA LEU A 122 14.90 -7.70 1.44
C LEU A 122 16.35 -8.17 1.36
N LEU A 123 16.67 -8.87 0.28
CA LEU A 123 18.05 -9.22 -0.04
C LEU A 123 18.68 -8.05 -0.80
N ASN A 124 19.81 -7.56 -0.30
CA ASN A 124 20.58 -6.46 -0.86
C ASN A 124 21.85 -6.95 -1.58
#